data_AF-A0A519X5Y5-F1
#
_entry.id   AF-A0A519X5Y5-F1
#
_cell.length_a   1.000
_cell.length_b   1.000
_cell.length_c   1.000
_cell.angle_alpha   90.00
_cell.angle_beta   90.00
_cell.angle_gamma   90.00
#
_symmetry.space_group_name_H-M   'P 1'
#
loop_
_entity.id
_entity.type
_entity.pdbx_description
1 polymer ?
#
loop_
_entity_poly.entity_id
_entity_poly.type
_entity_poly.pdbx_seq_one_letter_code
_entity_poly.pdbx_strand_id
1 'polypeptide(L)'
;MKKLFNLCLTAICMLSLSSCSKYYISTLSSTNATKDPQTGVFKIENDSVMVTYSFAGLNAPVMVTVKNKLPIPIYVDWAKSALIFKEIATSYVPDKIAFSADLATASWRDPIITTTVGLVNGQIESVPKTSFIPPNSKVETTTIFVKSPAFQGLPDETYTKAEKVAGFQGSIRALSADFDRANSPVVFRSYLTLYTSTEAATKTFALDNEFYISRSIKTSREPSALVDYNGNFADVFYSNTLTTMG
;
A
#
# COMPACT_ATOMS: atom_id res chain seq x y z
N MET A 1 -41.30 -33.50 -15.36
CA MET A 1 -41.07 -32.05 -15.59
C MET A 1 -40.87 -31.24 -14.29
N LYS A 2 -41.66 -31.41 -13.22
CA LYS A 2 -41.47 -30.69 -11.94
C LYS A 2 -40.11 -30.94 -11.25
N LYS A 3 -39.53 -32.14 -11.39
CA LYS A 3 -38.20 -32.47 -10.81
C LYS A 3 -37.03 -31.81 -11.55
N LEU A 4 -37.14 -31.55 -12.86
CA LEU A 4 -36.12 -30.81 -13.61
C LEU A 4 -36.19 -29.30 -13.33
N PHE A 5 -37.40 -28.76 -13.13
CA PHE A 5 -37.61 -27.36 -12.77
C PHE A 5 -37.02 -27.04 -11.38
N ASN A 6 -37.21 -27.93 -10.39
CA ASN A 6 -36.62 -27.76 -9.05
C ASN A 6 -35.09 -27.89 -9.05
N LEU A 7 -34.51 -28.72 -9.92
CA LEU A 7 -33.05 -28.88 -10.05
C LEU A 7 -32.39 -27.65 -10.71
N CYS A 8 -33.05 -27.07 -11.71
CA CYS A 8 -32.62 -25.79 -12.32
C CYS A 8 -32.74 -24.61 -11.33
N LEU A 9 -33.78 -24.58 -10.50
CA LEU A 9 -33.98 -23.52 -9.51
C LEU A 9 -32.91 -23.56 -8.40
N THR A 10 -32.47 -24.75 -7.97
CA THR A 10 -31.34 -24.90 -7.04
C THR A 10 -29.99 -24.54 -7.67
N ALA A 11 -29.79 -24.83 -8.96
CA ALA A 11 -28.56 -24.48 -9.68
C ALA A 11 -28.46 -22.96 -9.95
N ILE A 12 -29.58 -22.29 -10.21
CA ILE A 12 -29.64 -20.84 -10.39
C ILE A 12 -29.44 -20.09 -9.05
N CYS A 13 -29.94 -20.62 -7.94
CA CYS A 13 -29.66 -20.04 -6.61
C CYS A 13 -28.17 -20.14 -6.22
N MET A 14 -27.46 -21.22 -6.58
CA MET A 14 -26.01 -21.34 -6.33
C MET A 14 -25.15 -20.41 -7.20
N LEU A 15 -25.66 -19.94 -8.34
CA LEU A 15 -24.93 -19.02 -9.24
C LEU A 15 -25.09 -17.53 -8.86
N SER A 16 -25.84 -17.22 -7.81
CA SER A 16 -26.13 -15.83 -7.37
C SER A 16 -25.27 -15.32 -6.21
N LEU A 17 -24.23 -16.08 -5.82
CA LEU A 17 -23.24 -15.70 -4.81
C LEU A 17 -22.29 -14.62 -5.37
N SER A 18 -22.81 -13.42 -5.60
CA SER A 18 -21.99 -12.25 -5.92
C SER A 18 -21.18 -11.88 -4.67
N SER A 19 -19.88 -12.19 -4.72
CA SER A 19 -18.93 -11.76 -3.69
C SER A 19 -18.88 -10.23 -3.70
N CYS A 20 -19.48 -9.59 -2.69
CA CYS A 20 -19.35 -8.16 -2.47
C CYS A 20 -18.03 -7.88 -1.77
N SER A 21 -17.11 -7.20 -2.45
CA SER A 21 -15.87 -6.67 -1.87
C SER A 21 -16.19 -5.52 -0.92
N LYS A 22 -15.55 -5.52 0.26
CA LYS A 22 -15.49 -4.35 1.15
C LYS A 22 -14.14 -3.69 0.99
N TYR A 23 -14.12 -2.38 0.85
CA TYR A 23 -12.91 -1.58 0.74
C TYR A 23 -12.76 -0.67 1.96
N TYR A 24 -11.52 -0.56 2.43
CA TYR A 24 -11.12 0.32 3.51
C TYR A 24 -10.10 1.29 2.95
N ILE A 25 -10.49 2.55 2.83
CA ILE A 25 -9.66 3.64 2.31
C ILE A 25 -9.12 4.39 3.52
N SER A 26 -7.82 4.60 3.58
CA SER A 26 -7.15 5.24 4.71
C SER A 26 -6.31 6.41 4.21
N THR A 27 -6.52 7.57 4.83
CA THR A 27 -5.75 8.79 4.59
C THR A 27 -4.77 8.98 5.73
N LEU A 28 -3.52 9.23 5.39
CA LEU A 28 -2.43 9.43 6.33
C LEU A 28 -2.23 10.91 6.66
N SER A 29 -1.62 11.12 7.82
CA SER A 29 -1.02 12.39 8.22
C SER A 29 0.28 12.12 8.97
N SER A 30 1.11 13.14 9.12
CA SER A 30 2.41 13.04 9.78
C SER A 30 2.56 14.11 10.85
N THR A 31 3.37 13.84 11.86
CA THR A 31 3.71 14.80 12.92
C THR A 31 4.96 15.62 12.59
N ASN A 32 5.82 15.12 11.70
CA ASN A 32 7.10 15.75 11.38
C ASN A 32 7.39 15.91 9.87
N ALA A 33 6.49 15.45 9.00
CA ALA A 33 6.60 15.66 7.56
C ALA A 33 5.60 16.71 7.05
N THR A 34 6.05 17.55 6.13
CA THR A 34 5.18 18.50 5.43
C THR A 34 4.44 17.77 4.32
N LYS A 35 3.11 17.79 4.33
CA LYS A 35 2.28 17.21 3.26
C LYS A 35 2.01 18.23 2.16
N ASP A 36 2.25 17.85 0.91
CA ASP A 36 1.79 18.60 -0.25
C ASP A 36 0.27 18.47 -0.40
N PRO A 37 -0.50 19.57 -0.36
CA PRO A 37 -1.97 19.52 -0.40
C PRO A 37 -2.54 19.09 -1.76
N GLN A 38 -1.77 19.18 -2.85
CA GLN A 38 -2.22 18.80 -4.20
C GLN A 38 -1.93 17.32 -4.51
N THR A 39 -0.79 16.83 -4.04
CA THR A 39 -0.33 15.47 -4.38
C THR A 39 -0.45 14.48 -3.22
N GLY A 40 -0.57 14.95 -1.99
CA GLY A 40 -0.54 14.12 -0.77
C GLY A 40 0.87 13.66 -0.38
N VAL A 41 1.92 14.08 -1.12
CA VAL A 41 3.30 13.62 -0.87
C VAL A 41 3.79 14.21 0.45
N PHE A 42 4.34 13.36 1.32
CA PHE A 42 5.01 13.83 2.53
C PHE A 42 6.47 14.13 2.23
N LYS A 43 6.95 15.31 2.64
CA LYS A 43 8.34 15.74 2.48
C LYS A 43 8.98 16.04 3.83
N ILE A 44 10.17 15.47 4.03
CA ILE A 44 11.09 15.81 5.12
C ILE A 44 12.38 16.29 4.50
N GLU A 45 12.94 17.37 5.04
CA GLU A 45 14.11 18.01 4.45
C GLU A 45 15.03 18.56 5.54
N ASN A 46 16.31 18.24 5.44
CA ASN A 46 17.36 18.84 6.24
C ASN A 46 18.50 19.33 5.32
N ASP A 47 19.65 19.66 5.89
CA ASP A 47 20.80 20.18 5.14
C ASP A 47 21.44 19.14 4.22
N SER A 48 21.32 17.85 4.55
CA SER A 48 21.98 16.75 3.83
C SER A 48 21.10 16.08 2.78
N VAL A 49 19.82 15.88 3.09
CA VAL A 49 18.89 15.13 2.24
C VAL A 49 17.49 15.73 2.24
N MET A 50 16.77 15.44 1.17
CA MET A 50 15.31 15.54 1.10
C MET A 50 14.76 14.13 0.93
N VAL A 51 13.81 13.75 1.78
CA VAL A 51 13.10 12.48 1.70
C VAL A 51 11.63 12.74 1.41
N THR A 52 11.08 12.04 0.42
CA THR A 52 9.64 12.05 0.16
C THR A 52 9.03 10.67 0.31
N TYR A 53 7.80 10.63 0.82
CA TYR A 53 7.02 9.42 0.99
C TYR A 53 5.71 9.48 0.20
N SER A 54 5.37 8.35 -0.41
CA SER A 54 4.04 8.04 -0.93
C SER A 54 3.62 6.66 -0.45
N PHE A 55 2.35 6.53 -0.15
CA PHE A 55 1.70 5.31 0.31
C PHE A 55 0.59 4.89 -0.65
N ALA A 56 0.51 5.51 -1.83
CA ALA A 56 -0.67 5.41 -2.69
C ALA A 56 -0.89 4.02 -3.27
N GLY A 57 -2.06 3.42 -2.99
CA GLY A 57 -2.51 2.19 -3.65
C GLY A 57 -2.92 1.06 -2.70
N LEU A 58 -3.06 -0.13 -3.28
CA LEU A 58 -3.51 -1.34 -2.58
C LEU A 58 -2.44 -1.80 -1.57
N ASN A 59 -2.85 -1.99 -0.32
CA ASN A 59 -2.01 -2.43 0.81
C ASN A 59 -0.80 -1.51 1.09
N ALA A 60 -0.94 -0.22 0.79
CA ALA A 60 0.06 0.83 1.06
C ALA A 60 1.47 0.50 0.54
N PRO A 61 1.72 0.55 -0.79
CA PRO A 61 3.08 0.48 -1.30
C PRO A 61 3.86 1.70 -0.81
N VAL A 62 4.81 1.49 0.10
CA VAL A 62 5.58 2.57 0.72
C VAL A 62 6.72 2.93 -0.22
N MET A 63 6.51 3.97 -1.02
CA MET A 63 7.50 4.55 -1.90
C MET A 63 8.29 5.61 -1.13
N VAL A 64 9.62 5.43 -1.08
CA VAL A 64 10.55 6.35 -0.44
C VAL A 64 11.53 6.85 -1.49
N THR A 65 11.58 8.16 -1.68
CA THR A 65 12.58 8.82 -2.52
C THR A 65 13.56 9.57 -1.64
N VAL A 66 14.85 9.32 -1.80
CA VAL A 66 15.91 10.03 -1.06
C VAL A 66 16.74 10.82 -2.06
N LYS A 67 16.74 12.15 -1.92
CA LYS A 67 17.55 13.07 -2.72
C LYS A 67 18.74 13.56 -1.89
N ASN A 68 19.93 13.37 -2.44
CA ASN A 68 21.17 13.90 -1.88
C ASN A 68 21.30 15.40 -2.21
N LYS A 69 21.47 16.24 -1.17
CA LYS A 69 21.70 17.69 -1.31
C LYS A 69 23.19 18.07 -1.12
N LEU A 70 24.01 17.12 -0.68
CA LEU A 70 25.43 17.33 -0.44
C LEU A 70 26.25 17.25 -1.75
N PRO A 71 27.43 17.88 -1.80
CA PRO A 71 28.40 17.73 -2.89
C PRO A 71 29.18 16.40 -2.83
N ILE A 72 28.94 15.57 -1.82
CA ILE A 72 29.55 14.24 -1.64
C ILE A 72 28.48 13.15 -1.70
N PRO A 73 28.83 11.89 -2.03
CA PRO A 73 27.86 10.81 -2.08
C PRO A 73 27.25 10.46 -0.72
N ILE A 74 25.99 10.02 -0.75
CA ILE A 74 25.25 9.48 0.39
C ILE A 74 24.81 8.05 0.05
N TYR A 75 24.72 7.21 1.06
CA TYR A 75 24.21 5.86 0.97
C TYR A 75 22.98 5.70 1.86
N VAL A 76 22.01 4.94 1.40
CA VAL A 76 20.87 4.51 2.21
C VAL A 76 21.01 3.02 2.47
N ASP A 77 21.08 2.63 3.74
CA ASP A 77 21.12 1.24 4.17
C ASP A 77 19.68 0.75 4.41
N TRP A 78 19.08 0.18 3.37
CA TRP A 78 17.71 -0.33 3.41
C TRP A 78 17.56 -1.52 4.35
N ALA A 79 18.62 -2.33 4.53
CA ALA A 79 18.62 -3.46 5.45
C ALA A 79 18.63 -3.03 6.92
N LYS A 80 19.14 -1.82 7.22
CA LYS A 80 19.03 -1.16 8.54
C LYS A 80 17.93 -0.10 8.58
N SER A 81 17.05 -0.09 7.60
CA SER A 81 15.88 0.78 7.57
C SER A 81 14.64 -0.08 7.78
N ALA A 82 13.68 0.42 8.55
CA ALA A 82 12.49 -0.34 8.88
C ALA A 82 11.23 0.51 9.01
N LEU A 83 10.09 -0.09 8.68
CA LEU A 83 8.79 0.37 9.13
C LEU A 83 8.53 -0.18 10.52
N ILE A 84 8.25 0.68 11.49
CA ILE A 84 8.04 0.30 12.89
C ILE A 84 6.58 0.53 13.25
N PHE A 85 5.87 -0.55 13.57
CA PHE A 85 4.47 -0.51 13.99
C PHE A 85 4.29 -1.36 15.24
N LYS A 86 3.67 -0.80 16.29
CA LYS A 86 3.50 -1.47 17.60
C LYS A 86 4.79 -2.15 18.09
N GLU A 87 5.89 -1.39 18.08
CA GLU A 87 7.23 -1.85 18.49
C GLU A 87 7.88 -2.94 17.62
N ILE A 88 7.17 -3.43 16.59
CA ILE A 88 7.70 -4.39 15.63
C ILE A 88 8.35 -3.65 14.47
N ALA A 89 9.66 -3.82 14.30
CA ALA A 89 10.42 -3.30 13.17
C ALA A 89 10.40 -4.30 12.00
N THR A 90 9.81 -3.89 10.87
CA THR A 90 9.81 -4.65 9.62
C THR A 90 10.75 -3.99 8.62
N SER A 91 11.80 -4.71 8.21
CA SER A 91 12.81 -4.22 7.26
C SER A 91 12.20 -3.74 5.94
N TYR A 92 12.76 -2.67 5.35
CA TYR A 92 12.44 -2.25 3.99
C TYR A 92 12.91 -3.25 2.92
N VAL A 93 13.86 -4.11 3.27
CA VAL A 93 14.33 -5.23 2.45
C VAL A 93 13.66 -6.50 2.97
N PRO A 94 12.65 -7.06 2.27
CA PRO A 94 12.09 -8.36 2.65
C PRO A 94 13.14 -9.46 2.42
N ASP A 95 13.20 -10.48 3.27
CA ASP A 95 14.16 -11.59 3.09
C ASP A 95 13.91 -12.36 1.79
N LYS A 96 12.63 -12.56 1.47
CA LYS A 96 12.16 -13.25 0.27
C LYS A 96 10.98 -12.51 -0.33
N ILE A 97 10.99 -12.37 -1.65
CA ILE A 97 9.88 -11.81 -2.41
C ILE A 97 9.14 -12.98 -3.03
N ALA A 98 7.94 -13.26 -2.53
CA ALA A 98 7.05 -14.23 -3.17
C ALA A 98 6.35 -13.57 -4.36
N PHE A 99 6.21 -14.30 -5.46
CA PHE A 99 5.44 -13.88 -6.62
C PHE A 99 4.49 -15.00 -7.06
N SER A 100 3.38 -14.57 -7.68
CA SER A 100 2.41 -15.43 -8.33
C SER A 100 2.14 -14.85 -9.72
N ALA A 101 2.16 -15.68 -10.76
CA ALA A 101 1.89 -15.27 -12.13
C ALA A 101 0.87 -16.19 -12.77
N ASP A 102 -0.12 -15.60 -13.41
CA ASP A 102 -1.08 -16.31 -14.25
C ASP A 102 -0.49 -16.47 -15.66
N LEU A 103 -0.40 -17.72 -16.11
CA LEU A 103 -0.05 -18.07 -17.48
C LEU A 103 -1.33 -18.44 -18.22
N ALA A 104 -1.57 -17.80 -19.35
CA ALA A 104 -2.60 -18.18 -20.29
C ALA A 104 -1.97 -18.37 -21.67
N THR A 105 -2.05 -19.58 -22.21
CA THR A 105 -1.56 -19.89 -23.55
C THR A 105 -2.69 -20.46 -24.40
N ALA A 106 -2.74 -20.06 -25.67
CA ALA A 106 -3.63 -20.65 -26.64
C ALA A 106 -2.78 -21.20 -27.79
N SER A 107 -2.94 -22.49 -28.11
CA SER A 107 -2.34 -23.10 -29.28
C SER A 107 -3.42 -23.46 -30.28
N TRP A 108 -3.12 -23.25 -31.56
CA TRP A 108 -4.02 -23.57 -32.66
C TRP A 108 -3.41 -24.67 -33.51
N ARG A 109 -4.17 -25.75 -33.68
CA ARG A 109 -3.89 -26.82 -34.63
C ARG A 109 -5.19 -27.12 -35.37
N ASP A 110 -5.34 -26.60 -36.58
CA ASP A 110 -6.57 -26.67 -37.38
C ASP A 110 -7.28 -28.05 -37.29
N PRO A 111 -8.55 -28.13 -36.84
CA PRO A 111 -9.49 -27.07 -36.45
C PRO A 111 -9.58 -26.80 -34.93
N ILE A 112 -8.65 -27.31 -34.13
CA ILE A 112 -8.70 -27.32 -32.66
C ILE A 112 -7.92 -26.14 -32.07
N ILE A 113 -8.56 -25.41 -31.15
CA ILE A 113 -7.91 -24.43 -30.27
C ILE A 113 -7.78 -25.08 -28.88
N THR A 114 -6.56 -25.13 -28.34
CA THR A 114 -6.30 -25.57 -26.97
C THR A 114 -5.90 -24.38 -26.13
N THR A 115 -6.63 -24.11 -25.05
CA THR A 115 -6.28 -23.07 -24.08
C THR A 115 -5.74 -23.74 -22.83
N THR A 116 -4.55 -23.33 -22.38
CA THR A 116 -3.97 -23.76 -21.11
C THR A 116 -3.88 -22.55 -20.19
N VAL A 117 -4.42 -22.69 -18.99
CA VAL A 117 -4.22 -21.74 -17.90
C VAL A 117 -3.38 -22.41 -16.81
N GLY A 118 -2.42 -21.70 -16.27
CA GLY A 118 -1.53 -22.21 -15.23
C GLY A 118 -1.18 -21.11 -14.23
N LEU A 119 -0.92 -21.51 -12.99
CA LEU A 119 -0.45 -20.61 -11.94
C LEU A 119 1.01 -20.94 -11.64
N VAL A 120 1.89 -19.95 -11.74
CA VAL A 120 3.30 -20.07 -11.34
C VAL A 120 3.50 -19.33 -10.04
N ASN A 121 3.91 -20.04 -9.00
CA ASN A 121 4.30 -19.46 -7.72
C ASN A 121 5.80 -19.64 -7.51
N GLY A 122 6.48 -18.61 -7.03
CA GLY A 122 7.92 -18.65 -6.78
C GLY A 122 8.36 -17.68 -5.70
N GLN A 123 9.63 -17.78 -5.32
CA GLN A 123 10.28 -16.88 -4.38
C GLN A 123 11.67 -16.50 -4.89
N ILE A 124 12.06 -15.25 -4.69
CA ILE A 124 13.38 -14.72 -5.04
C ILE A 124 14.00 -14.11 -3.77
N GLU A 125 15.30 -14.29 -3.58
CA GLU A 125 16.06 -13.60 -2.52
C GLU A 125 16.23 -12.12 -2.86
N SER A 126 16.11 -11.25 -1.87
CA SER A 126 16.10 -9.81 -2.10
C SER A 126 17.52 -9.20 -2.17
N VAL A 127 17.75 -8.37 -3.19
CA VAL A 127 18.95 -7.54 -3.39
C VAL A 127 18.47 -6.25 -4.08
N PRO A 128 18.83 -5.01 -3.65
CA PRO A 128 19.99 -4.59 -2.87
C PRO A 128 19.72 -4.07 -1.45
N LYS A 129 20.66 -4.34 -0.53
CA LYS A 129 20.64 -3.90 0.87
C LYS A 129 20.98 -2.42 1.06
N THR A 130 21.64 -1.82 0.06
CA THR A 130 22.15 -0.45 0.14
C THR A 130 22.06 0.21 -1.23
N SER A 131 21.68 1.49 -1.26
CA SER A 131 21.70 2.31 -2.47
C SER A 131 22.74 3.41 -2.37
N PHE A 132 23.51 3.59 -3.44
CA PHE A 132 24.43 4.71 -3.63
C PHE A 132 23.71 5.90 -4.28
N ILE A 133 23.91 7.09 -3.73
CA ILE A 133 23.29 8.33 -4.23
C ILE A 133 24.40 9.37 -4.49
N PRO A 134 24.79 9.57 -5.77
CA PRO A 134 25.69 10.65 -6.16
C PRO A 134 25.23 12.03 -5.67
N PRO A 135 26.14 13.03 -5.63
CA PRO A 135 25.80 14.42 -5.35
C PRO A 135 24.63 14.92 -6.22
N ASN A 136 23.70 15.65 -5.62
CA ASN A 136 22.55 16.27 -6.31
C ASN A 136 21.63 15.30 -7.07
N SER A 137 21.72 13.99 -6.80
CA SER A 137 20.89 12.97 -7.42
C SER A 137 19.90 12.36 -6.41
N LYS A 138 19.05 11.44 -6.86
CA LYS A 138 18.07 10.77 -6.01
C LYS A 138 18.00 9.27 -6.33
N VAL A 139 17.61 8.49 -5.33
CA VAL A 139 17.18 7.10 -5.49
C VAL A 139 15.73 6.97 -5.03
N GLU A 140 15.02 6.01 -5.60
CA GLU A 140 13.64 5.68 -5.26
C GLU A 140 13.54 4.18 -4.98
N THR A 141 12.78 3.82 -3.96
CA THR A 141 12.45 2.42 -3.64
C THR A 141 10.99 2.33 -3.24
N THR A 142 10.37 1.18 -3.52
CA THR A 142 8.98 0.90 -3.12
C THR A 142 8.93 -0.46 -2.44
N THR A 143 8.45 -0.49 -1.20
CA THR A 143 8.28 -1.72 -0.42
C THR A 143 6.81 -1.91 -0.06
N ILE A 144 6.28 -3.10 -0.31
CA ILE A 144 4.93 -3.49 0.13
C ILE A 144 5.03 -4.33 1.39
N PHE A 145 4.42 -3.88 2.48
CA PHE A 145 4.38 -4.60 3.74
C PHE A 145 3.12 -5.47 3.83
N VAL A 146 3.02 -6.48 2.95
CA VAL A 146 1.80 -7.30 2.70
C VAL A 146 1.12 -7.81 3.97
N LYS A 147 1.89 -8.14 5.02
CA LYS A 147 1.38 -8.69 6.29
C LYS A 147 1.29 -7.68 7.43
N SER A 148 1.58 -6.39 7.18
CA SER A 148 1.53 -5.39 8.24
C SER A 148 0.09 -5.07 8.62
N PRO A 149 -0.30 -5.24 9.90
CA PRO A 149 -1.63 -4.85 10.36
C PRO A 149 -1.87 -3.34 10.25
N ALA A 150 -0.83 -2.51 10.09
CA ALA A 150 -0.95 -1.07 9.90
C ALA A 150 -1.67 -0.69 8.59
N PHE A 151 -1.67 -1.59 7.60
CA PHE A 151 -2.20 -1.33 6.25
C PHE A 151 -3.45 -2.15 5.91
N GLN A 152 -4.09 -2.71 6.95
CA GLN A 152 -5.35 -3.43 6.83
C GLN A 152 -6.55 -2.55 7.21
N GLY A 153 -7.76 -3.05 6.96
CA GLY A 153 -9.00 -2.40 7.41
C GLY A 153 -9.10 -2.33 8.93
N LEU A 154 -9.66 -1.24 9.45
CA LEU A 154 -9.88 -1.06 10.88
C LEU A 154 -11.10 -1.89 11.33
N PRO A 155 -11.19 -2.24 12.64
CA PRO A 155 -12.37 -2.90 13.19
C PRO A 155 -13.65 -2.10 12.90
N ASP A 156 -14.76 -2.81 12.64
CA ASP A 156 -16.04 -2.21 12.27
C ASP A 156 -16.57 -1.20 13.29
N GLU A 157 -16.32 -1.44 14.57
CA GLU A 157 -16.67 -0.56 15.69
C GLU A 157 -15.98 0.81 15.65
N THR A 158 -14.88 0.93 14.91
CA THR A 158 -14.15 2.19 14.75
C THR A 158 -14.94 3.21 13.94
N TYR A 159 -15.78 2.75 13.01
CA TYR A 159 -16.49 3.62 12.07
C TYR A 159 -17.79 4.15 12.68
N THR A 160 -17.71 5.31 13.32
CA THR A 160 -18.81 5.89 14.09
C THR A 160 -19.73 6.80 13.27
N LYS A 161 -19.30 7.25 12.09
CA LYS A 161 -20.04 8.20 11.26
C LYS A 161 -20.52 7.55 9.97
N ALA A 162 -21.79 7.75 9.62
CA ALA A 162 -22.31 7.42 8.29
C ALA A 162 -22.35 8.68 7.42
N GLU A 163 -21.89 8.56 6.18
CA GLU A 163 -21.85 9.69 5.24
C GLU A 163 -22.16 9.24 3.82
N LYS A 164 -22.45 10.21 2.95
CA LYS A 164 -22.59 9.99 1.51
C LYS A 164 -21.30 10.43 0.82
N VAL A 165 -20.65 9.51 0.11
CA VAL A 165 -19.45 9.79 -0.69
C VAL A 165 -19.85 9.86 -2.16
N ALA A 166 -19.35 10.85 -2.88
CA ALA A 166 -19.64 11.01 -4.29
C ALA A 166 -18.94 9.92 -5.11
N GLY A 167 -19.70 9.18 -5.92
CA GLY A 167 -19.19 8.30 -6.95
C GLY A 167 -19.58 8.80 -8.34
N PHE A 168 -18.91 8.28 -9.37
CA PHE A 168 -19.22 8.64 -10.76
C PHE A 168 -20.65 8.27 -11.20
N GLN A 169 -21.28 7.31 -10.53
CA GLN A 169 -22.65 6.86 -10.79
C GLN A 169 -23.62 7.26 -9.65
N GLY A 170 -23.36 8.41 -9.02
CA GLY A 170 -24.14 8.92 -7.90
C GLY A 170 -23.47 8.68 -6.54
N SER A 171 -24.12 9.18 -5.49
CA SER A 171 -23.61 9.06 -4.12
C SER A 171 -23.81 7.66 -3.55
N ILE A 172 -22.84 7.14 -2.82
CA ILE A 172 -22.95 5.90 -2.06
C ILE A 172 -22.88 6.18 -0.56
N ARG A 173 -23.48 5.29 0.24
CA ARG A 173 -23.31 5.32 1.70
C ARG A 173 -21.95 4.71 2.06
N ALA A 174 -21.18 5.43 2.86
CA ALA A 174 -19.95 4.95 3.48
C ALA A 174 -20.00 5.14 4.99
N LEU A 175 -19.16 4.41 5.70
CA LEU A 175 -18.90 4.65 7.12
C LEU A 175 -17.50 5.24 7.26
N SER A 176 -17.33 6.27 8.08
CA SER A 176 -16.07 6.98 8.26
C SER A 176 -15.71 7.14 9.72
N ALA A 177 -14.41 7.34 9.94
CA ALA A 177 -13.82 7.72 11.21
C ALA A 177 -12.69 8.72 10.94
N ASP A 178 -12.62 9.75 11.77
CA ASP A 178 -11.59 10.78 11.74
C ASP A 178 -10.77 10.68 13.02
N PHE A 179 -9.47 10.88 12.90
CA PHE A 179 -8.52 10.73 13.99
C PHE A 179 -7.54 11.89 13.98
N ASP A 180 -7.11 12.28 15.17
CA ASP A 180 -5.86 12.99 15.35
C ASP A 180 -4.74 11.99 15.64
N ARG A 181 -3.53 12.48 15.92
CA ARG A 181 -2.45 11.61 16.37
C ARG A 181 -2.91 10.82 17.60
N ALA A 182 -3.35 11.50 18.65
CA ALA A 182 -3.51 10.93 19.99
C ALA A 182 -4.52 9.78 20.05
N ASN A 183 -5.53 9.78 19.18
CA ASN A 183 -6.58 8.75 19.14
C ASN A 183 -6.51 7.82 17.92
N SER A 184 -5.51 7.97 17.05
CA SER A 184 -5.40 7.09 15.87
C SER A 184 -5.08 5.65 16.27
N PRO A 185 -5.85 4.65 15.80
CA PRO A 185 -5.58 3.24 16.09
C PRO A 185 -4.32 2.72 15.38
N VAL A 186 -3.84 3.47 14.37
CA VAL A 186 -2.67 3.12 13.58
C VAL A 186 -1.69 4.29 13.61
N VAL A 187 -0.61 4.07 14.33
CA VAL A 187 0.57 4.93 14.37
C VAL A 187 1.76 4.08 14.00
N PHE A 188 2.55 4.52 13.02
CA PHE A 188 3.79 3.85 12.64
C PHE A 188 4.89 4.85 12.34
N ARG A 189 6.13 4.37 12.35
CA ARG A 189 7.32 5.15 11.99
C ARG A 189 8.03 4.54 10.79
N SER A 190 8.61 5.38 9.95
CA SER A 190 9.61 5.00 8.97
C SER A 190 10.97 5.44 9.49
N TYR A 191 11.80 4.47 9.83
CA TYR A 191 13.17 4.68 10.27
C TYR A 191 14.12 4.39 9.12
N LEU A 192 14.83 5.41 8.64
CA LEU A 192 15.82 5.30 7.57
C LEU A 192 17.22 5.48 8.13
N THR A 193 18.12 4.56 7.78
CA THR A 193 19.55 4.66 8.10
C THR A 193 20.31 5.15 6.87
N LEU A 194 21.02 6.27 7.01
CA LEU A 194 21.84 6.86 5.96
C LEU A 194 23.27 7.07 6.44
N TYR A 195 24.21 7.11 5.51
CA TYR A 195 25.59 7.47 5.83
C TYR A 195 26.31 8.13 4.66
N THR A 196 27.31 8.95 4.99
CA THR A 196 28.32 9.41 4.04
C THR A 196 29.60 8.61 4.28
N SER A 197 30.28 8.21 3.20
CA SER A 197 31.59 7.56 3.29
C SER A 197 32.61 8.39 2.52
N THR A 198 33.59 8.94 3.23
CA THR A 198 34.78 9.56 2.64
C THR A 198 36.02 8.76 3.04
N GLU A 199 37.17 9.05 2.43
CA GLU A 199 38.45 8.39 2.80
C GLU A 199 38.83 8.62 4.27
N ALA A 200 38.35 9.71 4.87
CA ALA A 200 38.70 10.11 6.24
C ALA A 200 37.73 9.56 7.31
N ALA A 201 36.43 9.41 6.99
CA ALA A 201 35.44 8.98 7.96
C ALA A 201 34.12 8.50 7.32
N THR A 202 33.45 7.57 8.01
CA THR A 202 32.04 7.25 7.79
C THR A 202 31.19 7.96 8.83
N LYS A 203 30.23 8.77 8.39
CA LYS A 203 29.25 9.43 9.28
C LYS A 203 27.87 8.85 9.03
N THR A 204 27.33 8.14 10.01
CA THR A 204 25.98 7.59 9.98
C THR A 204 25.00 8.55 10.65
N PHE A 205 23.79 8.65 10.11
CA PHE A 205 22.68 9.37 10.71
C PHE A 205 21.37 8.65 10.36
N ALA A 206 20.32 8.93 11.14
CA ALA A 206 19.01 8.33 10.94
C ALA A 206 17.94 9.42 10.77
N LEU A 207 16.91 9.09 10.00
CA LEU A 207 15.68 9.86 9.91
C LEU A 207 14.54 8.99 10.44
N ASP A 208 13.78 9.53 11.37
CA ASP A 208 12.69 8.82 12.04
C ASP A 208 11.40 9.61 11.86
N ASN A 209 10.57 9.16 10.92
CA ASN A 209 9.40 9.88 10.45
C ASN A 209 8.13 9.17 10.89
N GLU A 210 7.23 9.89 11.55
CA GLU A 210 6.03 9.31 12.12
C GLU A 210 4.80 9.64 11.29
N PHE A 211 3.94 8.63 11.11
CA PHE A 211 2.69 8.70 10.39
C PHE A 211 1.57 8.08 11.19
N TYR A 212 0.35 8.57 10.96
CA TYR A 212 -0.87 8.02 11.54
C TYR A 212 -2.01 8.09 10.53
N ILE A 213 -3.00 7.20 10.69
CA ILE A 213 -4.26 7.32 9.93
C ILE A 213 -5.04 8.48 10.51
N SER A 214 -5.25 9.55 9.73
CA SER A 214 -6.09 10.69 10.13
C SER A 214 -7.54 10.52 9.73
N ARG A 215 -7.81 9.67 8.72
CA ARG A 215 -9.16 9.34 8.30
C ARG A 215 -9.22 7.95 7.71
N SER A 216 -10.30 7.21 8.00
CA SER A 216 -10.60 5.97 7.32
C SER A 216 -12.05 5.93 6.85
N ILE A 217 -12.29 5.38 5.67
CA ILE A 217 -13.61 5.18 5.06
C ILE A 217 -13.78 3.71 4.70
N LYS A 218 -14.91 3.15 5.11
CA LYS A 218 -15.38 1.82 4.74
C LYS A 218 -16.51 1.93 3.72
N THR A 219 -16.37 1.23 2.60
CA THR A 219 -17.28 1.33 1.46
C THR A 219 -17.39 0.00 0.71
N SER A 220 -18.48 -0.17 -0.06
CA SER A 220 -18.70 -1.33 -0.95
C SER A 220 -18.19 -1.10 -2.37
N ARG A 221 -17.60 0.06 -2.67
CA ARG A 221 -17.02 0.38 -3.97
C ARG A 221 -15.53 0.63 -3.84
N GLU A 222 -14.79 0.28 -4.88
CA GLU A 222 -13.36 0.57 -4.96
C GLU A 222 -13.07 2.08 -5.03
N PRO A 223 -11.87 2.52 -4.60
CA PRO A 223 -11.51 3.94 -4.56
C PRO A 223 -11.60 4.65 -5.93
N SER A 224 -11.23 3.98 -7.01
CA SER A 224 -11.29 4.51 -8.38
C SER A 224 -12.72 4.83 -8.84
N ALA A 225 -13.74 4.28 -8.18
CA ALA A 225 -15.14 4.59 -8.47
C ALA A 225 -15.66 5.82 -7.68
N LEU A 226 -14.85 6.40 -6.79
CA LEU A 226 -15.20 7.53 -5.93
C LEU A 226 -14.49 8.80 -6.39
N VAL A 227 -15.23 9.91 -6.49
CA VAL A 227 -14.70 11.17 -7.03
C VAL A 227 -13.49 11.66 -6.22
N ASP A 228 -13.60 11.65 -4.89
CA ASP A 228 -12.57 12.18 -3.99
C ASP A 228 -11.33 11.26 -3.88
N TYR A 229 -11.44 10.00 -4.34
CA TYR A 229 -10.39 8.97 -4.20
C TYR A 229 -9.94 8.37 -5.53
N ASN A 230 -10.43 8.89 -6.66
CA ASN A 230 -9.98 8.49 -7.99
C ASN A 230 -8.58 9.04 -8.33
N GLY A 231 -8.08 10.02 -7.58
CA GLY A 231 -6.71 10.51 -7.67
C GLY A 231 -5.74 9.56 -6.94
N ASN A 232 -4.54 9.38 -7.50
CA ASN A 232 -3.46 8.63 -6.85
C ASN A 232 -2.74 9.50 -5.80
N PHE A 233 -3.48 9.98 -4.80
CA PHE A 233 -2.95 10.82 -3.73
C PHE A 233 -1.97 10.02 -2.86
N ALA A 234 -0.76 10.56 -2.68
CA ALA A 234 0.34 9.91 -1.99
C ALA A 234 0.09 9.63 -0.50
N ASP A 235 -0.91 10.25 0.12
CA ASP A 235 -1.32 9.98 1.50
C ASP A 235 -2.49 8.99 1.62
N VAL A 236 -3.02 8.48 0.50
CA VAL A 236 -4.19 7.59 0.49
C VAL A 236 -3.82 6.19 0.06
N PHE A 237 -4.02 5.22 0.95
CA PHE A 237 -3.95 3.80 0.60
C PHE A 237 -5.30 3.12 0.81
N TYR A 238 -5.45 1.91 0.28
CA TYR A 238 -6.64 1.12 0.53
C TYR A 238 -6.33 -0.36 0.69
N SER A 239 -7.20 -1.07 1.37
CA SER A 239 -7.21 -2.54 1.44
C SER A 239 -8.62 -3.05 1.13
N ASN A 240 -8.72 -4.32 0.78
CA ASN A 240 -10.00 -4.96 0.50
C ASN A 240 -10.11 -6.33 1.14
N THR A 241 -11.33 -6.69 1.50
CA THR A 241 -11.68 -8.05 1.95
C THR A 241 -12.80 -8.57 1.07
N LEU A 242 -12.63 -9.77 0.52
CA LEU A 242 -13.70 -10.48 -0.14
C LEU A 242 -14.65 -11.02 0.95
N THR A 243 -15.94 -10.72 0.83
CA THR A 243 -16.92 -11.31 1.73
C THR A 243 -17.17 -12.74 1.26
N THR A 244 -16.40 -13.71 1.78
CA THR A 244 -16.76 -15.13 1.66
C THR A 244 -17.83 -15.41 2.71
N MET A 245 -19.10 -15.53 2.29
CA MET A 245 -20.11 -16.14 3.14
C MET A 245 -19.88 -17.65 3.15
N GLY A 246 -19.55 -18.20 4.32
CA GLY A 246 -19.49 -19.64 4.56
C GLY A 246 -20.86 -20.29 4.60
#